data_AF-F8NUL8-F1
#
_entry.id   AF-F8NUL8-F1
#
_cell.length_a   1.000
_cell.length_b   1.000
_cell.length_c   1.000
_cell.angle_alpha   90.00
_cell.angle_beta   90.00
_cell.angle_gamma   90.00
#
_symmetry.space_group_name_H-M   'P 1'
#
loop_
_entity.id
_entity.type
_entity.pdbx_description
1 polymer ?
#
loop_
_entity_poly.entity_id
_entity_poly.type
_entity_poly.pdbx_seq_one_letter_code
_entity_poly.pdbx_strand_id
1 'polypeptide(L)'
;MIRRNPTMIPMSDTDVQDVRNLVAKQNAEYEMRQKALLKMKKVAERTDIQEEDVSVLQNLNNALLTRQEKERRLGMQRSQTTSKYIS
;
A
#
# COMPACT_ATOMS: atom_id res chain seq x y z
N MET A 1 -48.24 0.05 -17.61
CA MET A 1 -47.29 -0.89 -16.98
C MET A 1 -47.09 -0.50 -15.53
N ILE A 2 -47.32 -1.41 -14.59
CA ILE A 2 -47.03 -1.19 -13.17
C ILE A 2 -45.54 -1.45 -12.95
N ARG A 3 -44.81 -0.44 -12.45
CA ARG A 3 -43.40 -0.60 -12.09
C ARG A 3 -43.32 -1.26 -10.71
N ARG A 4 -42.49 -2.29 -10.59
CA ARG A 4 -42.17 -2.92 -9.30
C ARG A 4 -40.99 -2.22 -8.65
N ASN A 5 -40.95 -2.22 -7.33
CA ASN A 5 -39.79 -1.78 -6.59
C ASN A 5 -38.63 -2.77 -6.81
N PRO A 6 -37.38 -2.29 -6.91
CA PRO A 6 -36.22 -3.16 -7.00
C PRO A 6 -36.07 -4.00 -5.74
N THR A 7 -35.64 -5.25 -5.90
CA THR A 7 -35.36 -6.13 -4.76
C THR A 7 -34.14 -5.62 -4.01
N MET A 8 -34.29 -5.40 -2.71
CA MET A 8 -33.18 -5.03 -1.83
C MET A 8 -32.48 -6.28 -1.32
N ILE A 9 -31.17 -6.37 -1.51
CA ILE A 9 -30.35 -7.42 -0.89
C ILE A 9 -29.96 -6.92 0.50
N PRO A 10 -30.35 -7.60 1.59
CA PRO A 10 -29.95 -7.20 2.93
C PRO A 10 -28.46 -7.48 3.13
N MET A 11 -27.75 -6.58 3.81
CA MET A 11 -26.41 -6.89 4.30
C MET A 11 -26.51 -7.93 5.41
N SER A 12 -25.75 -9.01 5.26
CA SER A 12 -25.58 -10.02 6.30
C SER A 12 -24.56 -9.56 7.33
N ASP A 13 -24.60 -10.14 8.54
CA ASP A 13 -23.60 -9.87 9.57
C ASP A 13 -22.18 -10.20 9.11
N THR A 14 -22.03 -11.19 8.22
CA THR A 14 -20.75 -11.54 7.59
C THR A 14 -20.22 -10.40 6.72
N ASP A 15 -21.07 -9.77 5.89
CA ASP A 15 -20.66 -8.64 5.05
C ASP A 15 -20.16 -7.46 5.91
N VAL A 16 -20.86 -7.21 7.03
CA VAL A 16 -20.46 -6.16 7.97
C VAL A 16 -19.12 -6.49 8.62
N GLN A 17 -18.90 -7.75 8.97
CA GLN A 17 -17.64 -8.18 9.57
C GLN A 17 -16.46 -8.07 8.60
N ASP A 18 -16.66 -8.39 7.32
CA ASP A 18 -15.64 -8.25 6.29
C ASP A 18 -15.24 -6.79 6.09
N VAL A 19 -16.21 -5.87 6.07
CA VAL A 19 -15.95 -4.42 6.01
C VAL A 19 -15.17 -3.96 7.25
N ARG A 20 -15.55 -4.40 8.45
CA ARG A 20 -14.81 -4.05 9.68
C ARG A 20 -13.37 -4.53 9.62
N ASN A 21 -13.14 -5.76 9.17
CA ASN A 21 -11.80 -6.34 9.04
C ASN A 21 -10.96 -5.54 8.02
N LEU A 22 -11.57 -5.15 6.90
CA LEU A 22 -10.90 -4.32 5.89
C LEU A 22 -10.50 -2.96 6.45
N VAL A 23 -11.41 -2.28 7.16
CA VAL A 23 -11.13 -0.97 7.77
C VAL A 23 -10.05 -1.09 8.84
N ALA A 24 -10.11 -2.11 9.70
CA ALA A 24 -9.08 -2.35 10.71
C ALA A 24 -7.71 -2.54 10.07
N LYS A 25 -7.64 -3.30 8.97
CA LYS A 25 -6.40 -3.49 8.20
C LYS A 25 -5.90 -2.17 7.60
N GLN A 26 -6.78 -1.38 7.00
CA GLN A 26 -6.40 -0.08 6.41
C GLN A 26 -5.84 0.89 7.46
N ASN A 27 -6.48 0.95 8.63
CA ASN A 27 -6.01 1.79 9.74
C ASN A 27 -4.65 1.33 10.26
N ALA A 28 -4.45 0.03 10.45
CA ALA A 28 -3.17 -0.52 10.87
C ALA A 28 -2.05 -0.24 9.84
N GLU A 29 -2.35 -0.40 8.55
CA GLU A 29 -1.40 -0.06 7.48
C GLU A 29 -1.07 1.44 7.46
N TYR A 30 -2.08 2.30 7.66
CA TYR A 30 -1.88 3.75 7.72
C TYR A 30 -0.97 4.14 8.88
N GLU A 31 -1.22 3.64 10.09
CA GLU A 31 -0.38 3.92 11.26
C GLU A 31 1.06 3.45 11.05
N MET A 32 1.26 2.25 10.48
CA MET A 32 2.60 1.75 10.16
C MET A 32 3.32 2.67 9.17
N ARG A 33 2.63 3.12 8.11
CA ARG A 33 3.20 4.05 7.12
C ARG A 33 3.56 5.40 7.76
N GLN A 34 2.70 5.94 8.61
CA GLN A 34 2.99 7.19 9.33
C GLN A 34 4.21 7.06 10.23
N LYS A 35 4.32 5.96 11.00
CA LYS A 35 5.50 5.67 11.82
C LYS A 35 6.77 5.55 10.97
N ALA A 36 6.71 4.89 9.82
CA ALA A 36 7.83 4.76 8.90
C ALA A 36 8.25 6.12 8.31
N LEU A 37 7.30 6.94 7.86
CA LEU A 37 7.56 8.28 7.32
C LEU A 37 8.20 9.20 8.37
N LEU A 38 7.71 9.16 9.61
CA LEU A 38 8.31 9.93 10.70
C LEU A 38 9.74 9.48 10.99
N LYS A 39 10.03 8.17 10.94
CA LYS A 39 11.40 7.66 11.07
C LYS A 39 12.29 8.13 9.92
N MET A 40 11.82 8.03 8.68
CA MET A 40 12.57 8.49 7.50
C MET A 40 12.84 10.00 7.55
N LYS A 41 11.86 10.79 7.97
CA LYS A 41 12.03 12.24 8.17
C LYS A 41 13.13 12.53 9.18
N LYS A 42 13.11 11.86 10.34
CA LYS A 42 14.14 12.01 11.37
C LYS A 42 15.54 11.63 10.87
N VAL A 43 15.66 10.58 10.08
CA VAL A 43 16.94 10.16 9.46
C VAL A 43 17.43 11.23 8.49
N ALA A 44 16.55 11.77 7.64
CA ALA A 44 16.92 12.78 6.64
C ALA A 44 17.31 14.14 7.24
N GLU A 45 16.73 14.50 8.38
CA GLU A 45 17.03 15.77 9.08
C GLU A 45 18.31 15.71 9.93
N ARG A 46 18.86 14.51 10.19
CA ARG A 46 20.10 14.33 10.96
C ARG A 46 21.31 14.34 10.05
N THR A 47 22.34 15.09 10.43
CA THR A 47 23.63 15.14 9.70
C THR A 47 24.55 13.97 10.07
N ASP A 48 24.44 13.45 11.30
CA ASP A 48 25.17 12.28 11.76
C ASP A 48 24.27 11.03 11.71
N ILE A 49 24.70 10.04 10.94
CA ILE A 49 24.01 8.74 10.79
C ILE A 49 24.31 7.90 12.03
N GLN A 50 23.28 7.56 12.81
CA GLN A 50 23.42 6.63 13.93
C GLN A 50 23.20 5.18 13.48
N GLU A 51 23.65 4.21 14.29
CA GLU A 51 23.53 2.79 13.97
C GLU A 51 22.07 2.34 13.76
N GLU A 52 21.12 2.95 14.48
CA GLU A 52 19.69 2.68 14.25
C GLU A 52 19.23 3.10 12.85
N ASP A 53 19.79 4.18 12.30
CA ASP A 53 19.44 4.69 10.98
C ASP A 53 19.94 3.75 9.87
N VAL A 54 21.10 3.13 10.07
CA VAL A 54 21.65 2.09 9.17
C VAL A 54 20.72 0.88 9.12
N SER A 55 20.18 0.45 10.26
CA SER A 55 19.23 -0.66 10.32
C SER A 55 17.94 -0.39 9.52
N VAL A 56 17.44 0.86 9.57
CA VAL A 56 16.25 1.27 8.80
C VAL A 56 16.53 1.23 7.30
N LEU A 57 17.69 1.72 6.88
CA LEU A 57 18.10 1.71 5.47
C LEU A 57 18.29 0.29 4.91
N GLN A 58 18.88 -0.61 5.70
CA GLN A 58 19.01 -2.03 5.32
C GLN A 58 17.65 -2.70 5.16
N ASN A 59 16.71 -2.46 6.09
CA ASN A 59 15.35 -2.97 6.01
C ASN A 59 14.62 -2.47 4.76
N LEU A 60 14.79 -1.19 4.40
CA LEU A 60 14.24 -0.62 3.17
C LEU A 60 14.84 -1.25 1.92
N ASN A 61 16.16 -1.46 1.89
CA ASN A 61 16.83 -2.10 0.75
C ASN A 61 16.32 -3.53 0.54
N ASN A 62 16.21 -4.32 1.61
CA ASN A 62 15.67 -5.68 1.56
C ASN A 62 14.20 -5.70 1.08
N ALA A 63 13.38 -4.73 1.53
CA ALA A 63 12.00 -4.60 1.07
C ALA A 63 11.92 -4.22 -0.43
N LEU A 64 12.83 -3.40 -0.93
CA LEU A 64 12.91 -3.07 -2.36
C LEU A 64 13.34 -4.27 -3.20
N LEU A 65 14.34 -5.04 -2.75
CA LEU A 65 14.81 -6.24 -3.45
C LEU A 65 13.72 -7.32 -3.54
N THR A 66 13.02 -7.58 -2.44
CA THR A 66 11.90 -8.54 -2.43
C THR A 66 10.75 -8.10 -3.33
N ARG A 67 10.47 -6.79 -3.38
CA ARG A 67 9.49 -6.22 -4.31
C ARG A 67 9.94 -6.38 -5.77
N GLN A 68 11.19 -6.05 -6.08
CA GLN A 68 11.75 -6.19 -7.43
C GLN A 68 11.72 -7.65 -7.90
N GLU A 69 12.07 -8.60 -7.04
CA GLU A 69 12.01 -10.02 -7.37
C GLU A 69 10.57 -10.51 -7.60
N LYS A 70 9.62 -10.01 -6.81
CA LYS A 70 8.19 -10.28 -7.04
C LYS A 70 7.71 -9.68 -8.37
N GLU A 71 8.06 -8.44 -8.67
CA GLU A 71 7.72 -7.77 -9.93
C GLU A 71 8.33 -8.50 -11.14
N ARG A 72 9.58 -8.98 -11.01
CA ARG A 72 10.25 -9.84 -12.00
C ARG A 72 9.48 -11.14 -12.24
N ARG A 73 9.07 -11.83 -11.17
CA ARG A 73 8.29 -13.09 -11.27
C ARG A 73 6.91 -12.87 -11.90
N LEU A 74 6.30 -11.71 -11.65
CA LEU A 74 4.99 -11.35 -12.19
C LEU A 74 5.07 -10.81 -13.63
N GLY A 75 6.25 -10.72 -14.23
CA GLY A 75 6.43 -10.17 -15.58
C GLY A 75 6.12 -8.66 -15.68
N MET A 76 6.04 -7.97 -14.54
CA MET A 76 5.80 -6.52 -14.45
C MET A 76 7.12 -5.76 -14.64
N GLN A 77 7.81 -5.98 -15.75
CA GLN A 77 8.80 -5.00 -16.17
C GLN A 77 8.04 -3.73 -16.54
N ARG A 78 8.45 -2.57 -16.00
CA ARG A 78 7.92 -1.27 -16.43
C ARG A 78 8.16 -1.14 -17.93
N SER A 79 7.22 -1.60 -18.74
CA SER A 79 7.17 -1.20 -20.14
C SER A 79 7.00 0.31 -20.09
N GLN A 80 8.03 1.02 -20.54
CA GLN A 80 7.89 2.42 -20.87
C GLN A 80 6.82 2.47 -21.96
N THR A 81 5.56 2.62 -21.57
CA THR A 81 4.48 3.00 -22.49
C THR A 81 4.83 4.40 -22.95
N THR A 82 5.58 4.44 -24.05
CA THR A 82 5.70 5.57 -24.95
C THR A 82 4.28 5.98 -25.31
N SER A 83 3.76 6.98 -24.60
CA SER A 83 2.60 7.74 -25.02
C SER A 83 3.02 8.60 -26.23
N LYS A 84 3.29 7.93 -27.36
CA LYS A 84 3.06 8.52 -28.68
C LYS A 84 1.54 8.54 -28.86
N TYR A 85 1.00 9.57 -29.49
CA TYR A 85 -0.44 9.90 -29.64
C TYR A 85 -1.03 10.76 -28.52
N ILE A 86 -0.58 12.02 -28.47
CA ILE A 86 -1.53 13.14 -28.42
C ILE A 86 -1.06 14.11 -29.51
N SER A 87 -1.77 14.07 -30.65
CA SER A 87 -1.75 15.07 -31.72
C SER A 87 -3.02 15.87 -31.64
#